data_AF-A0A4R5XNT3-F1
#
_entry.id   AF-A0A4R5XNT3-F1
#
_cell.length_a   1.000
_cell.length_b   1.000
_cell.length_c   1.000
_cell.angle_alpha   90.00
_cell.angle_beta   90.00
_cell.angle_gamma   90.00
#
_symmetry.space_group_name_H-M   'P 1'
#
loop_
_entity.id
_entity.type
_entity.pdbx_description
1 polymer ?
#
loop_
_entity_poly.entity_id
_entity_poly.type
_entity_poly.pdbx_seq_one_letter_code
_entity_poly.pdbx_strand_id
1 'polypeptide(L)'
;MLMIKMMKPFYTLQEGNDLKLVFAYQYFSVVKGNEVYQFIPVESNEIRINLKTKQIDNLTDVFVFQRGTRIFRIPLFQLLQISDLVDHLKSITTFYVQQVKSDIEEEQYNEEIYHLEKQNIHRLIDKALQDGDRELFMKLTDRLLTEEAAL
;
A
#
# COMPACT_ATOMS: atom_id res chain seq x y z
N MET A 1 7.29 -12.40 27.78
CA MET A 1 7.30 -11.59 26.54
C MET A 1 7.67 -12.50 25.39
N LEU A 2 6.92 -12.48 24.29
CA LEU A 2 7.29 -13.15 23.05
C LEU A 2 8.14 -12.17 22.23
N MET A 3 9.19 -12.64 21.57
CA MET A 3 9.97 -11.81 20.64
C MET A 3 10.09 -12.50 19.30
N ILE A 4 9.97 -11.77 18.22
CA ILE A 4 10.21 -12.26 16.87
C ILE A 4 11.72 -12.37 16.68
N LYS A 5 12.20 -13.59 16.42
CA LYS A 5 13.62 -13.85 16.16
C LYS A 5 13.96 -13.76 14.68
N MET A 6 13.05 -14.20 13.83
CA MET A 6 13.20 -14.18 12.38
C MET A 6 11.82 -13.99 11.79
N MET A 7 11.68 -13.06 10.86
CA MET A 7 10.46 -12.88 10.08
C MET A 7 10.85 -12.42 8.68
N LYS A 8 10.78 -13.34 7.73
CA LYS A 8 11.01 -13.05 6.32
C LYS A 8 9.91 -13.72 5.51
N PRO A 9 9.04 -12.97 4.83
CA PRO A 9 8.07 -13.58 3.93
C PRO A 9 8.78 -14.48 2.92
N PHE A 10 8.20 -15.64 2.64
CA PHE A 10 8.65 -16.52 1.56
C PHE A 10 8.41 -15.86 0.20
N TYR A 11 7.25 -15.20 0.05
CA TYR A 11 7.00 -14.23 -1.00
C TYR A 11 6.08 -13.12 -0.50
N THR A 12 6.07 -12.02 -1.23
CA THR A 12 5.20 -10.88 -1.01
C THR A 12 4.44 -10.62 -2.32
N LEU A 13 3.13 -10.42 -2.23
CA LEU A 13 2.26 -10.11 -3.36
C LEU A 13 1.52 -8.79 -3.09
N GLN A 14 1.63 -7.84 -4.02
CA GLN A 14 0.88 -6.59 -3.98
C GLN A 14 -0.13 -6.56 -5.12
N GLU A 15 -1.41 -6.34 -4.79
CA GLU A 15 -2.51 -6.20 -5.73
C GLU A 15 -3.24 -4.88 -5.41
N GLY A 16 -2.90 -3.81 -6.14
CA GLY A 16 -3.36 -2.46 -5.82
C GLY A 16 -2.94 -2.03 -4.41
N ASN A 17 -3.92 -1.84 -3.53
CA ASN A 17 -3.70 -1.47 -2.13
C ASN A 17 -3.58 -2.67 -1.19
N ASP A 18 -3.73 -3.90 -1.66
CA ASP A 18 -3.67 -5.09 -0.81
C ASP A 18 -2.27 -5.70 -0.89
N LEU A 19 -1.61 -5.83 0.27
CA LEU A 19 -0.32 -6.48 0.42
C LEU A 19 -0.48 -7.79 1.19
N LYS A 20 -0.06 -8.90 0.57
CA LYS A 20 -0.04 -10.24 1.17
C LYS A 20 1.39 -10.63 1.47
N LEU A 21 1.70 -10.84 2.74
CA LEU A 21 2.98 -11.39 3.21
C LEU A 21 2.79 -12.87 3.49
N VAL A 22 3.33 -13.76 2.65
CA VAL A 22 3.14 -15.21 2.79
C VAL A 22 4.38 -15.86 3.40
N PHE A 23 4.18 -16.69 4.42
CA PHE A 23 5.23 -17.32 5.20
C PHE A 23 5.26 -18.83 4.98
N ALA A 24 6.46 -19.38 4.85
CA ALA A 24 6.71 -20.81 4.80
C ALA A 24 7.32 -21.32 6.12
N TYR A 25 7.44 -22.64 6.25
CA TYR A 25 8.09 -23.28 7.39
C TYR A 25 9.49 -22.69 7.64
N GLN A 26 9.79 -22.32 8.89
CA GLN A 26 11.07 -21.71 9.35
C GLN A 26 11.38 -20.28 8.84
N TYR A 27 10.53 -19.69 8.01
CA TYR A 27 10.68 -18.30 7.56
C TYR A 27 10.18 -17.29 8.61
N PHE A 28 9.52 -17.80 9.65
CA PHE A 28 9.03 -17.04 10.78
C PHE A 28 9.32 -17.81 12.08
N SER A 29 9.87 -17.14 13.09
CA SER A 29 10.20 -17.78 14.38
C SER A 29 10.12 -16.80 15.52
N VAL A 30 9.77 -17.33 16.68
CA VAL A 30 9.59 -16.55 17.91
C VAL A 30 10.36 -17.15 19.07
N VAL A 31 10.80 -16.30 19.98
CA VAL A 31 11.45 -16.65 21.23
C VAL A 31 10.46 -16.46 22.36
N LYS A 32 10.26 -17.52 23.15
CA LYS A 32 9.44 -17.52 24.37
C LYS A 32 10.32 -18.01 25.53
N GLY A 33 10.74 -17.11 26.41
CA GLY A 33 11.77 -17.41 27.40
C GLY A 33 13.13 -17.62 26.72
N ASN A 34 13.76 -18.78 26.91
CA ASN A 34 15.03 -19.16 26.25
C ASN A 34 14.82 -20.13 25.08
N GLU A 35 13.59 -20.25 24.60
CA GLU A 35 13.17 -21.28 23.66
C GLU A 35 12.76 -20.66 22.32
N VAL A 36 13.29 -21.22 21.22
CA VAL A 36 12.90 -20.82 19.86
C VAL A 36 11.80 -21.76 19.35
N TYR A 37 10.71 -21.18 18.88
CA TYR A 37 9.63 -21.88 18.21
C TYR A 37 9.57 -21.46 16.75
N GLN A 38 9.48 -22.44 15.85
CA GLN A 38 9.42 -22.24 14.41
C GLN A 38 7.97 -22.20 13.94
N PHE A 39 7.64 -21.27 13.04
CA PHE A 39 6.33 -21.19 12.43
C PHE A 39 6.05 -22.41 11.53
N ILE A 40 4.80 -22.86 11.51
CA ILE A 40 4.30 -23.90 10.63
C ILE A 40 2.99 -23.46 9.97
N PRO A 41 2.90 -23.49 8.63
CA PRO A 41 1.73 -23.05 7.88
C PRO A 41 0.62 -24.12 7.86
N VAL A 42 0.04 -24.43 9.02
CA VAL A 42 -1.07 -25.40 9.13
C VAL A 42 -2.46 -24.76 9.16
N GLU A 43 -2.59 -23.55 9.70
CA GLU A 43 -3.89 -22.85 9.83
C GLU A 43 -3.91 -21.62 8.93
N SER A 44 -3.22 -20.55 9.32
CA SER A 44 -2.93 -19.43 8.42
C SER A 44 -1.44 -19.39 8.06
N ASN A 45 -1.14 -18.91 6.85
CA ASN A 45 0.21 -18.76 6.34
C ASN A 45 0.51 -17.35 5.82
N GLU A 46 -0.42 -16.40 5.97
CA GLU A 46 -0.26 -15.07 5.41
C GLU A 46 -0.72 -13.96 6.36
N ILE A 47 -0.12 -12.78 6.20
CA ILE A 47 -0.58 -11.54 6.83
C ILE A 47 -1.03 -10.62 5.70
N ARG A 48 -2.30 -10.19 5.75
CA ARG A 48 -2.93 -9.30 4.76
C ARG A 48 -2.97 -7.88 5.31
N ILE A 49 -2.48 -6.93 4.54
CA ILE A 49 -2.30 -5.54 4.94
C ILE A 49 -2.87 -4.65 3.86
N ASN A 50 -3.81 -3.79 4.24
CA ASN A 50 -4.28 -2.73 3.38
C ASN A 50 -3.29 -1.56 3.44
N LEU A 51 -2.58 -1.28 2.34
CA LEU A 51 -1.54 -0.25 2.25
C LEU A 51 -2.10 1.18 2.36
N LYS A 52 -3.37 1.38 1.99
CA LYS A 52 -4.04 2.68 2.10
C LYS A 52 -4.38 3.02 3.54
N THR A 53 -4.99 2.09 4.29
CA THR A 53 -5.36 2.29 5.70
C THR A 53 -4.24 1.94 6.68
N LYS A 54 -3.24 1.19 6.21
CA LYS A 54 -2.13 0.61 6.99
C LYS A 54 -2.61 -0.37 8.06
N GLN A 55 -3.78 -0.98 7.86
CA GLN A 55 -4.39 -1.94 8.78
C GLN A 55 -4.13 -3.37 8.32
N ILE A 56 -4.11 -4.29 9.29
CA ILE A 56 -4.05 -5.72 9.05
C ILE A 56 -5.49 -6.23 8.98
N ASP A 57 -5.84 -6.93 7.90
CA ASP A 57 -7.23 -7.33 7.64
C ASP A 57 -7.60 -8.63 8.35
N ASN A 58 -6.63 -9.56 8.48
CA ASN A 58 -6.86 -10.91 8.97
C ASN A 58 -6.42 -11.10 10.44
N LEU A 59 -6.81 -10.17 11.31
CA LEU A 59 -6.42 -10.15 12.73
C LEU A 59 -6.82 -11.42 13.51
N THR A 60 -7.88 -12.10 13.10
CA THR A 60 -8.38 -13.32 13.75
C THR A 60 -7.65 -14.58 13.31
N ASP A 61 -6.81 -14.51 12.27
CA ASP A 61 -6.09 -15.67 11.74
C ASP A 61 -5.11 -16.21 12.77
N VAL A 62 -5.01 -17.54 12.83
CA VAL A 62 -4.20 -18.24 13.83
C VAL A 62 -2.86 -18.65 13.24
N PHE A 63 -1.79 -18.25 13.92
CA PHE A 63 -0.43 -18.62 13.63
C PHE A 63 0.03 -19.73 14.58
N VAL A 64 0.67 -20.75 14.02
CA VAL A 64 1.08 -21.94 14.77
C VAL A 64 2.60 -22.01 14.82
N PHE A 65 3.12 -22.22 16.02
CA PHE A 65 4.56 -22.30 16.28
C PHE A 65 4.90 -23.60 17.01
N GLN A 66 5.98 -24.28 16.58
CA GLN A 66 6.41 -25.57 17.11
C GLN A 66 7.87 -25.56 17.57
N ARG A 67 8.15 -26.31 18.63
CA ARG A 67 9.49 -26.72 19.05
C ARG A 67 9.46 -28.17 19.51
N GLY A 68 10.07 -29.07 18.74
CA GLY A 68 10.01 -30.51 19.03
C GLY A 68 8.55 -30.96 19.01
N THR A 69 8.03 -31.53 20.10
CA THR A 69 6.62 -31.94 20.22
C THR A 69 5.69 -30.84 20.73
N ARG A 70 6.24 -29.71 21.21
CA ARG A 70 5.46 -28.61 21.79
C ARG A 70 4.97 -27.68 20.70
N ILE A 71 3.66 -27.44 20.68
CA ILE A 71 2.99 -26.56 19.71
C ILE A 71 2.18 -25.53 20.50
N PHE A 72 2.19 -24.29 20.04
CA PHE A 72 1.20 -23.32 20.48
C PHE A 72 0.60 -22.57 19.29
N ARG A 73 -0.65 -22.14 19.50
CA ARG A 73 -1.46 -21.40 18.53
C ARG A 73 -1.70 -20.02 19.11
N ILE A 74 -1.62 -19.01 18.26
CA ILE A 74 -1.84 -17.63 18.67
C ILE A 74 -2.55 -16.87 17.55
N PRO A 75 -3.70 -16.22 17.82
CA PRO A 75 -4.30 -15.30 16.88
C PRO A 75 -3.38 -14.11 16.59
N LEU A 76 -3.41 -13.61 15.36
CA LEU A 76 -2.54 -12.52 14.92
C LEU A 76 -2.71 -11.26 15.78
N PHE A 77 -3.93 -10.89 16.15
CA PHE A 77 -4.18 -9.75 17.04
C PHE A 77 -3.45 -9.88 18.38
N GLN A 78 -3.39 -11.10 18.93
CA GLN A 78 -2.71 -11.35 20.20
C GLN A 78 -1.19 -11.33 20.00
N LEU A 79 -0.70 -11.88 18.89
CA LEU A 79 0.72 -11.85 18.54
C LEU A 79 1.23 -10.41 18.39
N LEU A 80 0.44 -9.53 17.78
CA LEU A 80 0.73 -8.08 17.67
C LEU A 80 0.81 -7.39 19.04
N GLN A 81 0.05 -7.84 20.04
CA GLN A 81 0.02 -7.23 21.37
C GLN A 81 1.17 -7.69 22.28
N ILE A 82 1.63 -8.93 22.14
CA ILE A 82 2.56 -9.55 23.09
C ILE A 82 3.98 -9.75 22.55
N SER A 83 4.25 -9.23 21.34
CA SER A 83 5.54 -9.28 20.67
C SER A 83 5.88 -7.99 19.93
N ASP A 84 7.11 -7.90 19.44
CA ASP A 84 7.64 -6.84 18.58
C ASP A 84 7.21 -6.97 17.10
N LEU A 85 6.22 -7.81 16.78
CA LEU A 85 5.75 -8.08 15.41
C LEU A 85 5.42 -6.81 14.61
N VAL A 86 4.86 -5.79 15.26
CA VAL A 86 4.52 -4.51 14.61
C VAL A 86 5.75 -3.86 13.99
N ASP A 87 6.90 -3.92 14.64
CA ASP A 87 8.12 -3.28 14.16
C ASP A 87 8.72 -4.03 12.96
N HIS A 88 8.67 -5.37 12.99
CA HIS A 88 9.04 -6.20 11.83
C HIS A 88 8.12 -5.95 10.64
N LEU A 89 6.82 -5.88 10.87
CA LEU A 89 5.84 -5.57 9.81
C LEU A 89 6.06 -4.18 9.21
N LYS A 90 6.31 -3.16 10.04
CA LYS A 90 6.67 -1.81 9.55
C LYS A 90 7.91 -1.85 8.67
N SER A 91 8.95 -2.56 9.09
CA SER A 91 10.19 -2.68 8.31
C SER A 91 9.94 -3.30 6.93
N ILE A 92 9.13 -4.35 6.85
CA ILE A 92 8.80 -5.03 5.58
C ILE A 92 7.89 -4.16 4.69
N THR A 93 6.92 -3.47 5.29
CA THR A 93 5.85 -2.76 4.57
C THR A 93 6.23 -1.35 4.12
N THR A 94 7.29 -0.75 4.69
CA THR A 94 7.68 0.65 4.45
C THR A 94 7.82 0.98 2.95
N PHE A 95 8.49 0.12 2.19
CA PHE A 95 8.68 0.30 0.76
C PHE A 95 7.34 0.39 0.00
N TYR A 96 6.42 -0.54 0.26
CA TYR A 96 5.12 -0.62 -0.39
C TYR A 96 4.21 0.55 -0.02
N VAL A 97 4.24 0.98 1.25
CA VAL A 97 3.49 2.16 1.70
C VAL A 97 4.00 3.44 1.02
N GLN A 98 5.31 3.55 0.80
CA GLN A 98 5.90 4.69 0.09
C GLN A 98 5.51 4.69 -1.39
N GLN A 99 5.49 3.53 -2.04
CA GLN A 99 5.06 3.39 -3.42
C GLN A 99 3.60 3.82 -3.62
N VAL A 100 2.68 3.30 -2.81
CA VAL A 100 1.26 3.70 -2.89
C VAL A 100 1.08 5.20 -2.63
N LYS A 101 1.90 5.78 -1.75
CA LYS A 101 1.87 7.23 -1.51
C LYS A 101 2.35 8.03 -2.71
N SER A 102 3.41 7.59 -3.41
CA SER A 102 3.86 8.28 -4.62
C SER A 102 2.85 8.18 -5.74
N ASP A 103 2.21 7.03 -5.91
CA ASP A 103 1.21 6.82 -6.96
C ASP A 103 0.00 7.75 -6.76
N ILE A 104 -0.45 7.89 -5.50
CA ILE A 104 -1.53 8.84 -5.14
C ILE A 104 -1.09 10.29 -5.36
N GLU A 105 0.14 10.64 -4.98
CA GLU A 105 0.67 11.99 -5.18
C GLU A 105 0.79 12.33 -6.67
N GLU A 106 1.27 11.39 -7.50
CA GLU A 106 1.36 11.54 -8.95
C GLU A 106 -0.02 11.75 -9.60
N GLU A 107 -1.02 10.97 -9.20
CA GLU A 107 -2.39 11.13 -9.67
C GLU A 107 -2.96 12.52 -9.32
N GLN A 108 -2.75 12.98 -8.08
CA GLN A 108 -3.15 14.31 -7.63
C GLN A 108 -2.44 15.43 -8.40
N TYR A 109 -1.14 15.29 -8.67
CA TYR A 109 -0.41 16.27 -9.47
C TYR A 109 -0.93 16.32 -10.91
N ASN A 110 -1.25 15.17 -11.50
CA ASN A 110 -1.81 15.12 -12.86
C ASN A 110 -3.18 15.79 -12.94
N GLU A 111 -4.05 15.58 -11.94
CA GLU A 111 -5.33 16.28 -11.83
C GLU A 111 -5.15 17.80 -11.73
N GLU A 112 -4.22 18.26 -10.87
CA GLU A 112 -3.95 19.69 -10.70
C GLU A 112 -3.34 20.32 -11.97
N ILE A 113 -2.41 19.61 -12.64
CA ILE A 113 -1.85 20.04 -13.93
C ILE A 113 -2.97 20.21 -14.96
N TYR A 114 -3.87 19.23 -15.08
CA TYR A 114 -5.01 19.31 -15.98
C TYR A 114 -5.90 20.53 -15.70
N HIS A 115 -6.19 20.82 -14.44
CA HIS A 115 -6.94 22.00 -14.04
C HIS A 115 -6.22 23.31 -14.40
N LEU A 116 -4.92 23.39 -14.18
CA LEU A 116 -4.11 24.56 -14.53
C LEU A 116 -4.01 24.77 -16.04
N GLU A 117 -3.86 23.69 -16.82
CA GLU A 117 -3.86 23.74 -18.28
C GLU A 117 -5.20 24.24 -18.82
N LYS A 118 -6.33 23.76 -18.30
CA LYS A 118 -7.65 24.25 -18.66
C LYS A 118 -7.82 25.74 -18.35
N GLN A 119 -7.41 26.18 -17.16
CA GLN A 119 -7.42 27.60 -16.80
C GLN A 119 -6.55 28.45 -17.71
N ASN A 120 -5.39 27.94 -18.13
CA ASN A 120 -4.52 28.63 -19.07
C ASN A 120 -5.16 28.78 -20.45
N ILE A 121 -5.89 27.77 -20.94
CA ILE A 121 -6.66 27.89 -22.18
C ILE A 121 -7.68 29.04 -22.07
N HIS A 122 -8.44 29.13 -20.97
CA HIS A 122 -9.36 30.24 -20.75
C HIS A 122 -8.66 31.61 -20.79
N ARG A 123 -7.51 31.76 -20.10
CA ARG A 123 -6.72 33.01 -20.12
C ARG A 123 -6.20 33.34 -21.52
N LEU A 124 -5.79 32.34 -22.30
CA LEU A 124 -5.33 32.53 -23.67
C LEU A 124 -6.47 32.94 -24.60
N ILE A 125 -7.69 32.43 -24.39
CA ILE A 125 -8.90 32.87 -25.10
C ILE A 125 -9.17 34.34 -24.80
N ASP A 126 -9.17 34.73 -23.53
CA ASP A 126 -9.37 36.13 -23.11
C ASP A 126 -8.32 37.05 -23.74
N LYS A 127 -7.06 36.61 -23.79
CA LYS A 127 -5.98 37.36 -24.43
C LYS A 127 -6.19 37.48 -25.94
N ALA A 128 -6.56 36.40 -26.63
CA ALA A 128 -6.83 36.44 -28.06
C ALA A 128 -7.98 37.42 -28.40
N LEU A 129 -9.00 37.49 -27.54
CA LEU A 129 -10.06 38.50 -27.66
C LEU A 129 -9.54 39.93 -27.48
N GLN A 130 -8.69 40.17 -26.47
CA GLN A 130 -8.09 41.49 -26.23
C GLN A 130 -7.20 41.94 -27.39
N ASP A 131 -6.42 41.01 -27.96
CA ASP A 131 -5.48 41.29 -29.05
C ASP A 131 -6.17 41.32 -30.43
N GLY A 132 -7.47 40.97 -30.50
CA GLY A 132 -8.23 40.89 -31.75
C GLY A 132 -7.83 39.72 -32.65
N ASP A 133 -7.10 38.73 -32.11
CA ASP A 133 -6.63 37.55 -32.84
C ASP A 133 -7.75 36.50 -32.95
N ARG A 134 -8.58 36.69 -33.98
CA ARG A 134 -9.73 35.81 -34.24
C ARG A 134 -9.32 34.38 -34.57
N GLU A 135 -8.19 34.18 -35.24
CA GLU A 135 -7.73 32.84 -35.61
C GLU A 135 -7.33 32.04 -34.36
N LEU A 136 -6.54 32.66 -33.49
CA LEU A 136 -6.13 32.05 -32.23
C LEU A 136 -7.33 31.78 -31.30
N PHE A 137 -8.29 32.71 -31.24
CA PHE A 137 -9.52 32.55 -30.47
C PHE A 137 -10.31 31.30 -30.89
N MET A 138 -10.57 31.14 -32.20
CA MET A 138 -11.32 30.00 -32.73
C MET A 138 -10.58 28.69 -32.43
N LYS A 139 -9.26 28.66 -32.65
CA LYS A 139 -8.43 27.47 -32.38
C LYS A 139 -8.46 27.03 -30.92
N LEU A 140 -8.38 27.97 -29.98
CA LEU A 140 -8.38 27.67 -28.55
C LEU A 140 -9.76 27.24 -28.05
N THR A 141 -10.83 27.81 -28.60
CA THR A 141 -12.21 27.45 -28.24
C THR A 141 -12.57 26.06 -28.77
N ASP A 142 -12.17 25.72 -29.99
CA ASP A 142 -12.35 24.37 -30.54
C ASP A 142 -11.59 23.31 -29.73
N ARG A 143 -10.37 23.65 -29.30
CA ARG A 143 -9.57 22.79 -28.41
C ARG A 143 -10.29 22.55 -27.08
N LEU A 144 -10.80 23.62 -26.45
CA LEU A 144 -11.54 23.52 -25.19
C LEU A 144 -12.79 22.65 -25.32
N LEU A 145 -13.57 22.82 -26.39
CA LEU A 145 -14.76 22.00 -26.67
C LEU A 145 -14.42 20.53 -26.88
N THR A 146 -13.29 20.24 -27.53
CA THR A 146 -12.83 18.86 -27.75
C THR A 146 -12.39 18.21 -26.44
N GLU A 147 -11.69 18.94 -25.58
CA GLU A 147 -11.26 18.46 -24.25
C GLU A 147 -12.48 18.25 -23.31
N GLU A 148 -13.52 19.07 -23.41
CA GLU A 148 -14.76 18.91 -22.63
C GLU A 148 -15.66 17.77 -23.12
N ALA A 149 -15.61 17.42 -24.41
CA ALA A 149 -16.36 16.30 -24.98
C ALA A 149 -15.73 14.91 -24.73
N ALA A 150 -14.48 14.88 -24.27
CA ALA A 150 -13.73 13.66 -23.97
C ALA A 150 -13.86 13.18 -22.51
N LEU A 151 -14.55 13.96 -21.66
CA LEU A 151 -14.94 13.64 -20.27
C LEU A 151 -16.30 12.92 -20.22
#